data_AF-A0A820G212-F1
#
_entry.id   AF-A0A820G212-F1
#
_cell.length_a   1.000
_cell.length_b   1.000
_cell.length_c   1.000
_cell.angle_alpha   90.00
_cell.angle_beta   90.00
_cell.angle_gamma   90.00
#
_symmetry.space_group_name_H-M   'P 1'
#
loop_
_entity.id
_entity.type
_entity.pdbx_description
1 polymer ?
#
loop_
_entity_poly.entity_id
_entity_poly.type
_entity_poly.pdbx_seq_one_letter_code
_entity_poly.pdbx_strand_id
1 'polypeptide(L)' 'MSKLRIAIIRAGPSGLSQLLAFKQAEQKERIELVCFERQSDWGGLWIYTSQIGIDAH' A
#
# COMPACT_ATOMS: atom_id res chain seq x y z
N MET A 1 -24.79 7.78 1.71
CA MET A 1 -23.46 8.43 1.68
C MET A 1 -22.60 7.72 0.64
N SER A 2 -21.95 8.46 -0.26
CA SER A 2 -21.03 7.89 -1.24
C SER A 2 -19.81 7.28 -0.54
N LYS A 3 -19.41 6.08 -0.95
CA LYS A 3 -18.24 5.38 -0.42
C LYS A 3 -16.97 6.18 -0.75
N LEU A 4 -16.16 6.53 0.25
CA LEU A 4 -14.90 7.21 0.03
C LEU A 4 -13.89 6.21 -0.56
N ARG A 5 -13.31 6.50 -1.73
CA ARG A 5 -12.36 5.60 -2.40
C ARG A 5 -10.97 6.21 -2.36
N ILE A 6 -10.01 5.43 -1.85
CA ILE A 6 -8.63 5.88 -1.61
C ILE A 6 -7.67 4.91 -2.26
N ALA A 7 -6.74 5.45 -3.05
CA ALA A 7 -5.62 4.70 -3.62
C ALA A 7 -4.34 5.01 -2.82
N ILE A 8 -3.64 3.96 -2.39
CA ILE A 8 -2.32 4.07 -1.75
C ILE A 8 -1.28 3.57 -2.75
N ILE A 9 -0.30 4.41 -3.05
CA ILE A 9 0.77 4.10 -4.01
C ILE A 9 2.03 3.75 -3.22
N ARG A 10 2.48 2.51 -3.38
CA ARG A 10 3.58 1.81 -2.68
C ARG A 10 3.19 1.27 -1.31
N ALA A 11 3.47 -0.02 -1.10
CA ALA A 11 3.29 -0.77 0.14
C ALA A 11 4.60 -0.85 0.96
N GLY A 12 5.36 0.25 1.02
CA GLY A 12 6.45 0.41 1.99
C GLY A 12 5.93 0.74 3.40
N PRO A 13 6.81 1.03 4.38
CA PRO A 13 6.41 1.30 5.76
C PRO A 13 5.31 2.38 5.89
N SER A 14 5.40 3.46 5.11
CA SER A 14 4.41 4.53 5.10
C SER A 14 3.07 4.12 4.50
N GLY A 15 3.07 3.31 3.43
CA GLY A 15 1.84 2.81 2.83
C GLY A 15 1.12 1.82 3.74
N LEU A 16 1.90 0.94 4.39
CA LEU A 16 1.39 -0.04 5.36
C LEU A 16 0.86 0.63 6.62
N SER A 17 1.53 1.66 7.15
CA SER A 17 1.03 2.41 8.30
C SER A 17 -0.28 3.12 7.98
N GLN A 18 -0.42 3.66 6.76
CA GLN A 18 -1.66 4.28 6.31
C GLN A 18 -2.80 3.25 6.14
N LEU A 19 -2.52 2.07 5.60
CA LEU A 19 -3.49 0.96 5.54
C LEU A 19 -3.95 0.55 6.94
N LEU A 20 -3.03 0.44 7.89
CA LEU A 20 -3.35 0.12 9.28
C LEU A 20 -4.24 1.20 9.92
N ALA A 21 -3.93 2.48 9.71
CA ALA A 21 -4.73 3.59 10.22
C ALA A 21 -6.15 3.56 9.66
N PHE A 22 -6.31 3.30 8.35
CA PHE A 22 -7.64 3.19 7.76
C PHE A 22 -8.40 1.95 8.21
N LYS A 23 -7.73 0.81 8.43
CA LYS A 23 -8.37 -0.38 9.01
C LYS A 23 -8.93 -0.11 10.41
N GLN A 24 -8.24 0.71 11.21
CA GLN A 24 -8.75 1.14 12.51
C GLN A 24 -9.95 2.10 12.37
N ALA A 25 -9.94 2.97 11.35
CA ALA A 25 -11.03 3.90 11.07
C ALA A 25 -12.25 3.27 10.38
N GLU A 26 -12.10 2.12 9.71
CA GLU A 26 -13.17 1.42 8.98
C GLU A 26 -14.36 1.03 9.88
N GLN A 27 -14.13 0.90 11.19
CA GLN A 27 -15.23 0.72 12.16
C GLN A 27 -16.21 1.90 12.20
N LYS A 28 -15.80 3.08 11.71
CA LYS A 28 -16.55 4.34 11.78
C LYS A 28 -17.01 4.84 10.42
N GLU A 29 -16.29 4.52 9.34
CA GLU A 29 -16.53 5.05 8.00
C GLU A 29 -16.51 3.96 6.92
N ARG A 30 -17.35 4.12 5.89
CA ARG A 30 -17.42 3.19 4.75
C ARG A 30 -16.38 3.60 3.67
N ILE A 31 -15.16 3.10 3.83
CA ILE A 31 -14.01 3.40 2.95
C ILE A 31 -13.75 2.23 1.99
N GLU A 32 -13.37 2.51 0.74
CA GLU A 32 -12.77 1.55 -0.19
C GLU A 32 -11.28 1.86 -0.34
N LEU A 33 -10.43 0.89 -0.05
CA LEU A 33 -8.98 1.04 -0.16
C LEU A 33 -8.43 0.09 -1.20
N VAL A 34 -7.58 0.63 -2.07
CA VAL A 34 -6.74 -0.17 -2.97
C VAL A 34 -5.30 0.28 -2.80
N CYS A 35 -4.40 -0.64 -2.51
CA CYS A 35 -2.97 -0.38 -2.44
C CYS A 35 -2.27 -1.00 -3.65
N PHE A 36 -1.45 -0.21 -4.31
CA PHE A 36 -0.66 -0.65 -5.47
C PHE A 36 0.81 -0.68 -5.08
N GLU A 37 1.46 -1.82 -5.28
CA GLU A 37 2.91 -1.98 -5.13
C GLU A 37 3.46 -2.51 -6.45
N ARG A 38 4.61 -1.95 -6.86
CA ARG A 38 5.31 -2.38 -8.07
C ARG A 38 6.09 -3.66 -7.79
N GLN A 39 6.69 -3.75 -6.60
CA GLN A 39 7.44 -4.94 -6.18
C GLN A 39 6.49 -6.15 -6.01
N SER A 40 7.04 -7.35 -6.13
CA SER A 40 6.29 -8.59 -5.90
C SER A 40 5.88 -8.79 -4.44
N ASP A 41 6.51 -8.05 -3.53
CA ASP A 41 6.25 -8.11 -2.09
C ASP A 41 6.21 -6.70 -1.48
N TRP A 42 5.45 -6.57 -0.40
CA TRP A 42 5.37 -5.36 0.43
C TRP A 42 6.60 -5.17 1.32
N GLY A 43 6.83 -3.95 1.80
CA GLY A 43 7.96 -3.61 2.67
C GLY A 43 8.91 -2.58 2.06
N GLY A 44 8.78 -2.28 0.77
CA GLY A 44 9.52 -1.21 0.11
C GLY A 44 11.03 -1.43 0.20
N LEU A 45 11.74 -0.46 0.80
CA LEU A 45 13.20 -0.53 0.97
C LEU A 45 13.68 -1.68 1.87
N TRP A 46 12.78 -2.27 2.66
CA TRP A 46 13.11 -3.41 3.53
C TRP A 46 13.12 -4.74 2.78
N ILE A 47 12.61 -4.77 1.55
CA ILE A 47 12.68 -5.95 0.68
C ILE A 47 14.00 -5.91 -0.08
N TYR A 48 14.92 -6.77 0.33
CA TYR A 48 16.20 -6.97 -0.34
C TYR A 48 16.00 -7.68 -1.69
N THR A 49 16.71 -7.19 -2.71
CA THR A 49 16.84 -7.85 -4.01
C THR A 49 18.28 -7.70 -4.50
N SER A 50 18.80 -8.72 -5.17
CA SER A 50 20.09 -8.67 -5.85
C SER A 50 20.00 -8.00 -7.22
N GLN A 51 18.79 -7.72 -7.70
CA GLN A 51 18.56 -7.05 -8.98
C GLN A 51 18.97 -5.58 -8.91
N ILE A 52 19.63 -5.10 -9.95
CA ILE A 52 20.07 -3.71 -10.11
C ILE A 52 19.56 -3.16 -11.45
N GLY A 53 19.22 -1.87 -11.49
CA GLY A 53 18.70 -1.22 -12.69
C GLY A 53 17.18 -1.35 -12.84
N ILE A 54 16.74 -1.70 -14.05
CA ILE A 54 15.31 -1.89 -14.36
C ILE A 54 14.83 -3.27 -13.91
N ASP A 55 13.54 -3.36 -13.59
CA ASP A 55 12.89 -4.64 -13.40
C ASP A 55 12.93 -5.47 -14.70
N ALA A 56 12.87 -6.79 -14.55
CA ALA A 56 12.67 -7.67 -15.69
C ALA A 56 11.27 -7.37 -16.25
N HIS A 57 11.26 -6.76 -17.43
CA HIS A 57 10.07 -6.30 -18.14
C HIS A 57 9.10 -7.42 -18.50
#